data_AF-A0A3L8DS14-F1
#
_entry.id   AF-A0A3L8DS14-F1
#
_cell.length_a   1.000
_cell.length_b   1.000
_cell.length_c   1.000
_cell.angle_alpha   90.00
_cell.angle_beta   90.00
_cell.angle_gamma   90.00
#
_symmetry.space_group_name_H-M   'P 1'
#
loop_
_entity.id
_entity.type
_entity.pdbx_description
1 polymer ?
#
loop_
_entity_poly.entity_id
_entity_poly.type
_entity_poly.pdbx_seq_one_letter_code
_entity_poly.pdbx_strand_id
1 'polypeptide(L)'
;MPLPRGIRNEGNIDFRHGALRYQRTPVTMITPPPPPPPSLQRVRCRLEALERALYCWEDALTAFSSTFANDALALPSKADAAFTQDVQELLDMGYQMQSHAEMLFLDQHSVLFRNESEESLDKPSNIGMRISGFRDKDVASSPESFASARDGVADLREFEEFSELFPHFEKQKLYHAALKQHEEKSIPCRRLHTELVKCGSDVEYLAKVYCLRQAYTKLFNMPTTATFIADMGRQIICDLIMYADRDPKDYLLHYERMLKFLQEPRNHGIMEEELTVRGVKCMNFYDILVDFILLDAFEEAVGTALWSILAGKRQMLKYDQGFLAHFYSISEHVSPVLVWGFLGPEGSLRSTCSYFRDQVIEFLVDTFNLFKVRYTTVDELAADVLREMKLRIDNINQRLSLEGC
;
A
#
# COMPACT_ATOMS: atom_id res chain seq x y z
N MET A 1 83.72 -7.12 26.46
CA MET A 1 84.15 -5.79 25.99
C MET A 1 83.57 -5.58 24.60
N PRO A 2 82.73 -4.56 24.36
CA PRO A 2 81.72 -3.89 25.21
C PRO A 2 80.30 -4.17 24.62
N LEU A 3 79.14 -3.85 25.17
CA LEU A 3 78.62 -3.43 26.48
C LEU A 3 77.09 -3.71 26.40
N PRO A 4 76.44 -4.12 27.50
CA PRO A 4 74.99 -4.17 27.69
C PRO A 4 74.45 -2.83 28.25
N ARG A 5 73.13 -2.63 28.31
CA ARG A 5 72.35 -1.81 29.28
C ARG A 5 70.97 -1.44 28.65
N GLY A 6 69.83 -1.48 29.33
CA GLY A 6 69.59 -1.51 30.76
C GLY A 6 68.34 -2.30 31.13
N ILE A 7 68.52 -3.11 32.17
CA ILE A 7 67.52 -3.77 32.99
C ILE A 7 67.15 -2.81 34.14
N ARG A 8 65.89 -2.93 34.62
CA ARG A 8 65.36 -2.52 35.94
C ARG A 8 65.01 -1.02 36.14
N ASN A 9 63.97 -0.65 36.90
CA ASN A 9 63.38 -1.36 38.05
C ASN A 9 61.95 -0.87 38.38
N GLU A 10 61.16 -1.79 38.97
CA GLU A 10 60.26 -1.63 40.15
C GLU A 10 59.20 -0.50 40.17
N GLY A 11 57.96 -0.65 40.64
CA GLY A 11 57.27 -1.73 41.36
C GLY A 11 55.97 -1.17 41.97
N ASN A 12 54.90 -1.96 41.95
CA ASN A 12 53.67 -2.00 42.79
C ASN A 12 52.61 -2.74 41.97
N ILE A 13 52.17 -3.97 42.26
CA ILE A 13 51.59 -4.53 43.49
C ILE A 13 50.52 -3.62 44.11
N ASP A 14 49.24 -3.85 43.79
CA ASP A 14 48.38 -4.51 44.78
C ASP A 14 47.20 -5.28 44.16
N PHE A 15 46.90 -6.38 44.84
CA PHE A 15 45.85 -7.37 44.69
C PHE A 15 44.45 -6.72 44.78
N ARG A 16 43.41 -7.41 44.26
CA ARG A 16 42.54 -8.23 45.14
C ARG A 16 41.31 -8.82 44.42
N HIS A 17 41.25 -10.15 44.52
CA HIS A 17 40.06 -10.99 44.80
C HIS A 17 39.10 -11.22 43.62
N GLY A 18 38.72 -12.44 43.26
CA GLY A 18 38.72 -13.68 44.02
C GLY A 18 37.40 -14.39 43.70
N ALA A 19 37.50 -15.52 43.00
CA ALA A 19 36.36 -16.37 42.67
C ALA A 19 35.66 -16.87 43.94
N LEU A 20 34.36 -16.59 44.06
CA LEU A 20 33.44 -17.32 44.94
C LEU A 20 32.16 -17.63 44.19
N ARG A 21 31.78 -18.92 44.24
CA ARG A 21 30.56 -19.53 43.70
C ARG A 21 29.33 -18.68 44.02
N TYR A 22 28.47 -18.44 43.02
CA TYR A 22 27.05 -18.26 43.26
C TYR A 22 26.24 -19.27 42.43
N GLN A 23 25.33 -19.89 43.15
CA GLN A 23 24.45 -20.96 42.72
C GLN A 23 23.58 -20.54 41.54
N ARG A 24 23.22 -21.52 40.71
CA ARG A 24 22.06 -21.43 39.83
C ARG A 24 20.82 -21.06 40.66
N THR A 25 20.35 -19.83 40.53
CA THR A 25 18.94 -19.51 40.70
C THR A 25 18.33 -19.43 39.29
N PRO A 26 17.16 -20.04 39.04
CA PRO A 26 16.53 -19.96 37.73
C PRO A 26 16.08 -18.51 37.51
N VAL A 27 16.62 -17.85 36.51
CA VAL A 27 16.01 -16.62 35.98
C VAL A 27 14.67 -17.06 35.42
N THR A 28 13.60 -16.73 36.13
CA THR A 28 12.24 -16.78 35.60
C THR A 28 12.25 -16.11 34.25
N MET A 29 11.85 -16.88 33.24
CA MET A 29 11.54 -16.42 31.89
C MET A 29 10.69 -15.16 32.02
N ILE A 30 11.28 -13.99 31.80
CA ILE A 30 10.52 -12.79 31.51
C ILE A 30 9.94 -13.07 30.13
N THR A 31 8.70 -13.54 30.13
CA THR A 31 7.89 -13.60 28.92
C THR A 31 8.00 -12.24 28.23
N PRO A 32 8.27 -12.19 26.91
CA PRO A 32 8.19 -10.92 26.19
C PRO A 32 6.81 -10.31 26.48
N PRO A 33 6.72 -8.97 26.67
CA PRO A 33 5.43 -8.34 26.89
C PRO A 33 4.47 -8.77 25.77
N PRO A 34 3.19 -9.03 26.08
CA PRO A 34 2.22 -9.38 25.06
C PRO A 34 2.24 -8.32 23.95
N PRO A 35 2.09 -8.71 22.68
CA PRO A 35 1.99 -7.75 21.60
C PRO A 35 0.88 -6.74 21.92
N PRO A 36 1.09 -5.44 21.64
CA PRO A 36 0.08 -4.43 21.92
C PRO A 36 -1.24 -4.84 21.25
N PRO A 37 -2.39 -4.55 21.87
CA PRO A 37 -3.68 -4.89 21.31
C PRO A 37 -3.82 -4.35 19.88
N PRO A 38 -4.55 -5.04 18.98
CA PRO A 38 -4.67 -4.65 17.57
C PRO A 38 -5.11 -3.20 17.35
N SER A 39 -5.91 -2.65 18.28
CA SER A 39 -6.29 -1.24 18.32
C SER A 39 -5.07 -0.32 18.43
N LEU A 40 -4.14 -0.60 19.36
CA LEU A 40 -2.89 0.15 19.54
C LEU A 40 -1.97 0.04 18.32
N GLN A 41 -1.93 -1.13 17.67
CA GLN A 41 -1.14 -1.31 16.45
C GLN A 41 -1.72 -0.54 15.26
N ARG A 42 -3.05 -0.48 15.12
CA ARG A 42 -3.73 0.31 14.08
C ARG A 42 -3.52 1.81 14.24
N VAL A 43 -3.56 2.35 15.47
CA VAL A 43 -3.34 3.78 15.68
C VAL A 43 -1.86 4.13 15.48
N ARG A 44 -0.93 3.28 15.92
CA ARG A 44 0.51 3.45 15.63
C ARG A 44 0.81 3.47 14.13
N CYS A 45 0.25 2.55 13.35
CA CYS A 45 0.42 2.57 11.89
C CYS A 45 -0.17 3.83 11.24
N ARG A 46 -1.25 4.40 11.79
CA ARG A 46 -1.83 5.65 11.30
C ARG A 46 -0.96 6.87 11.63
N LEU A 47 -0.30 6.85 12.79
CA LEU A 47 0.65 7.90 13.17
C LEU A 47 1.92 7.84 12.28
N GLU A 48 2.42 6.64 11.98
CA GLU A 48 3.52 6.43 11.04
C GLU A 48 3.15 6.87 9.60
N ALA A 49 1.90 6.70 9.19
CA ALA A 49 1.40 7.19 7.90
C ALA A 49 1.28 8.72 7.87
N LEU A 50 0.86 9.34 8.97
CA LEU A 50 0.85 10.79 9.13
C LEU A 50 2.27 11.36 9.05
N GLU A 51 3.22 10.77 9.76
CA GLU A 51 4.63 11.16 9.74
C GLU A 51 5.21 11.13 8.32
N ARG A 52 4.93 10.06 7.56
CA ARG A 52 5.33 9.97 6.15
C ARG A 52 4.67 11.03 5.27
N ALA A 53 3.40 11.33 5.52
CA ALA A 53 2.71 12.39 4.79
C ALA A 53 3.35 13.76 5.07
N LEU A 54 3.64 14.07 6.34
CA LEU A 54 4.32 15.32 6.72
C LEU A 54 5.69 15.43 6.07
N TYR A 55 6.47 14.35 6.05
CA TYR A 55 7.76 14.31 5.35
C TYR A 55 7.63 14.59 3.85
N CYS A 56 6.62 14.05 3.17
CA CYS A 56 6.36 14.36 1.76
C CYS A 56 5.99 15.83 1.53
N TRP A 57 5.23 16.44 2.45
CA TRP A 57 4.90 17.87 2.39
C TRP A 57 6.13 18.75 2.62
N GLU A 58 7.03 18.36 3.54
CA GLU A 58 8.31 19.04 3.76
C GLU A 58 9.25 18.93 2.55
N ASP A 59 9.35 17.75 1.96
CA ASP A 59 10.17 17.51 0.77
C ASP A 59 9.64 18.33 -0.41
N ALA A 60 8.32 18.36 -0.60
CA ALA A 60 7.67 19.20 -1.62
C ALA A 60 7.90 20.69 -1.39
N LEU A 61 7.81 21.16 -0.13
CA LEU A 61 8.07 22.55 0.24
C LEU A 61 9.55 22.93 0.06
N THR A 62 10.46 22.00 0.37
CA THR A 62 11.92 22.18 0.19
C THR A 62 12.28 22.20 -1.29
N ALA A 63 11.71 21.32 -2.10
CA ALA A 63 11.86 21.29 -3.55
C ALA A 63 11.34 22.58 -4.19
N PHE A 64 10.15 23.04 -3.77
CA PHE A 64 9.58 24.31 -4.21
C PHE A 64 10.49 25.49 -3.85
N SER A 65 10.96 25.57 -2.60
CA SER A 65 11.87 26.63 -2.13
C SER A 65 13.24 26.61 -2.83
N SER A 66 13.77 25.42 -3.14
CA SER A 66 15.05 25.26 -3.84
C SER A 66 14.99 25.65 -5.32
N THR A 67 13.80 25.57 -5.93
CA THR A 67 13.58 25.97 -7.33
C THR A 67 13.81 27.47 -7.52
N PHE A 68 13.45 28.29 -6.51
CA PHE A 68 13.72 29.73 -6.51
C PHE A 68 15.16 30.10 -6.11
N ALA A 69 15.88 29.21 -5.42
CA ALA A 69 17.28 29.44 -5.07
C ALA A 69 18.24 29.24 -6.25
N ASN A 70 17.88 28.37 -7.21
CA ASN A 70 18.68 28.12 -8.41
C ASN A 70 18.47 29.16 -9.51
N ASP A 71 17.35 29.88 -9.49
CA ASP A 71 17.04 30.97 -10.42
C ASP A 71 17.28 32.32 -9.74
N ALA A 72 18.56 32.63 -9.51
CA ALA A 72 19.09 33.67 -8.60
C ALA A 72 18.70 35.14 -8.90
N LEU A 73 17.64 35.41 -9.69
CA LEU A 73 17.14 36.75 -10.00
C LEU A 73 15.61 36.90 -9.92
N ALA A 74 14.85 35.85 -9.60
CA ALA A 74 13.40 35.95 -9.41
C ALA A 74 13.05 36.02 -7.91
N LEU A 75 12.60 37.19 -7.45
CA LEU A 75 11.92 37.30 -6.14
C LEU A 75 10.66 36.40 -6.17
N PRO A 76 10.40 35.59 -5.12
CA PRO A 76 9.15 34.85 -5.02
C PRO A 76 7.98 35.82 -5.19
N SER A 77 6.99 35.46 -6.03
CA SER A 77 5.82 36.31 -6.16
C SER A 77 5.07 36.37 -4.83
N LYS A 78 4.26 37.41 -4.62
CA LYS A 78 3.39 37.50 -3.44
C LYS A 78 2.48 36.26 -3.28
N ALA A 79 2.15 35.59 -4.39
CA ALA A 79 1.38 34.36 -4.39
C ALA A 79 2.22 33.15 -3.95
N ASP A 80 3.49 33.06 -4.34
CA ASP A 80 4.39 31.96 -3.94
C ASP A 80 4.72 32.03 -2.45
N ALA A 81 4.92 33.26 -1.92
CA ALA A 81 5.13 33.47 -0.49
C ALA A 81 3.89 33.11 0.34
N ALA A 82 2.69 33.45 -0.15
CA ALA A 82 1.43 33.08 0.49
C ALA A 82 1.23 31.55 0.47
N PHE A 83 1.48 30.90 -0.67
CA PHE A 83 1.41 29.44 -0.78
C PHE A 83 2.39 28.73 0.16
N THR A 84 3.63 29.22 0.24
CA THR A 84 4.65 28.67 1.15
C THR A 84 4.22 28.82 2.62
N GLN A 85 3.60 29.96 2.97
CA GLN A 85 3.05 30.17 4.30
C GLN A 85 1.88 29.23 4.59
N ASP A 86 0.94 29.06 3.66
CA ASP A 86 -0.22 28.17 3.82
C ASP A 86 0.22 26.70 4.01
N VAL A 87 1.25 26.25 3.28
CA VAL A 87 1.81 24.90 3.43
C VAL A 87 2.55 24.75 4.75
N GLN A 88 3.25 25.78 5.22
CA GLN A 88 3.91 25.77 6.54
C GLN A 88 2.88 25.70 7.68
N GLU A 89 1.79 26.47 7.58
CA GLU A 89 0.68 26.40 8.54
C GLU A 89 0.04 24.99 8.57
N LEU A 90 -0.08 24.35 7.41
CA LEU A 90 -0.56 22.96 7.30
C LEU A 90 0.38 21.96 7.99
N LEU A 91 1.70 22.11 7.79
CA LEU A 91 2.72 21.28 8.44
C LEU A 91 2.69 21.46 9.96
N ASP A 92 2.58 22.70 10.44
CA ASP A 92 2.52 23.01 11.87
C ASP A 92 1.29 22.38 12.53
N MET A 93 0.12 22.42 11.87
CA MET A 93 -1.07 21.71 12.32
C MET A 93 -0.86 20.18 12.35
N GLY A 94 -0.17 19.64 11.35
CA GLY A 94 0.17 18.22 11.28
C GLY A 94 1.08 17.76 12.42
N TYR A 95 2.11 18.54 12.75
CA TYR A 95 3.00 18.28 13.88
C TYR A 95 2.32 18.43 15.24
N GLN A 96 1.42 19.41 15.39
CA GLN A 96 0.58 19.51 16.59
C GLN A 96 -0.32 18.28 16.75
N MET A 97 -0.90 17.79 15.66
CA MET A 97 -1.71 16.57 15.67
C MET A 97 -0.88 15.34 16.06
N GLN A 98 0.34 15.21 15.55
CA GLN A 98 1.26 14.14 15.93
C GLN A 98 1.58 14.18 17.44
N SER A 99 1.94 15.35 17.96
CA SER A 99 2.23 15.56 19.38
C SER A 99 1.04 15.24 20.28
N HIS A 100 -0.16 15.70 19.92
CA HIS A 100 -1.38 15.41 20.66
C HIS A 100 -1.71 13.92 20.63
N ALA A 101 -1.53 13.26 19.49
CA ALA A 101 -1.71 11.83 19.37
C ALA A 101 -0.71 11.06 20.25
N GLU A 102 0.57 11.43 20.26
CA GLU A 102 1.60 10.83 21.13
C GLU A 102 1.29 10.96 22.63
N MET A 103 0.77 12.11 23.04
CA MET A 103 0.35 12.32 24.44
C MET A 103 -0.81 11.42 24.87
N LEU A 104 -1.72 11.07 23.97
CA LEU A 104 -2.81 10.11 24.23
C LEU A 104 -2.29 8.67 24.51
N PHE A 105 -1.04 8.36 24.14
CA PHE A 105 -0.40 7.06 24.39
C PHE A 105 0.49 7.03 25.63
N LEU A 106 0.96 8.19 26.11
CA LEU A 106 1.78 8.29 27.32
C LEU A 106 0.93 8.22 28.60
N ASP A 107 -0.37 8.51 28.50
CA ASP A 107 -1.28 8.41 29.63
C ASP A 107 -1.59 6.94 29.96
N GLN A 108 -1.05 6.46 31.09
CA GLN A 108 -1.28 5.12 31.63
C GLN A 108 -2.76 4.85 32.01
N HIS A 109 -3.61 5.88 32.00
CA HIS A 109 -5.05 5.76 32.22
C HIS A 109 -5.89 5.86 30.94
N SER A 110 -5.23 5.99 29.77
CA SER A 110 -5.89 5.95 28.47
C SER A 110 -6.68 4.65 28.30
N VAL A 111 -7.90 4.76 27.76
CA VAL A 111 -8.83 3.63 27.50
C VAL A 111 -8.15 2.52 26.68
N LEU A 112 -7.10 2.89 25.93
CA LEU A 112 -6.24 2.00 25.15
C LEU A 112 -5.50 0.93 25.99
N PHE A 113 -5.37 1.12 27.30
CA PHE A 113 -4.68 0.19 28.23
C PHE A 113 -5.62 -0.53 29.20
N ARG A 114 -6.95 -0.33 29.12
CA ARG A 114 -7.89 -1.09 29.96
C ARG A 114 -8.00 -2.52 29.46
N ASN A 115 -7.43 -3.46 30.21
CA ASN A 115 -7.67 -4.89 30.03
C ASN A 115 -9.18 -5.17 30.24
N GLU A 116 -9.83 -5.86 29.30
CA GLU A 116 -11.25 -6.25 29.33
C GLU A 116 -11.62 -7.25 30.44
N SER A 117 -10.83 -7.37 31.51
CA SER A 117 -10.96 -8.44 32.50
C SER A 117 -11.27 -7.99 33.92
N GLU A 118 -11.83 -6.79 34.14
CA GLU A 118 -12.37 -6.40 35.46
C GLU A 118 -13.60 -5.48 35.35
N GLU A 119 -14.68 -5.94 34.73
CA GLU A 119 -16.03 -5.40 35.01
C GLU A 119 -16.96 -6.51 35.49
N SER A 120 -16.77 -6.90 36.74
CA SER A 120 -17.88 -7.34 37.57
C SER A 120 -17.51 -7.20 39.04
N LEU A 121 -18.15 -6.26 39.74
CA LEU A 121 -18.86 -6.53 40.99
C LEU A 121 -19.52 -5.24 41.49
N ASP A 122 -20.84 -5.30 41.45
CA ASP A 122 -21.79 -4.27 41.84
C ASP A 122 -21.94 -4.22 43.39
N LYS A 123 -22.04 -2.98 43.93
CA LYS A 123 -22.69 -2.56 45.21
C LYS A 123 -21.96 -2.75 46.57
N PRO A 124 -22.41 -2.05 47.64
CA PRO A 124 -22.83 -0.64 47.76
C PRO A 124 -22.21 0.07 49.00
N SER A 125 -22.42 1.38 49.08
CA SER A 125 -22.08 2.31 50.16
C SER A 125 -22.46 1.89 51.59
N ASN A 126 -21.57 2.13 52.57
CA ASN A 126 -21.95 2.37 53.97
C ASN A 126 -20.95 3.26 54.75
N ILE A 127 -21.53 4.05 55.63
CA ILE A 127 -20.99 5.09 56.52
C ILE A 127 -20.24 4.48 57.73
N GLY A 128 -19.16 5.11 58.21
CA GLY A 128 -18.57 4.79 59.52
C GLY A 128 -17.25 5.52 59.85
N MET A 129 -17.20 6.18 61.00
CA MET A 129 -16.24 7.20 61.45
C MET A 129 -15.45 6.70 62.68
N ARG A 130 -14.09 6.69 62.64
CA ARG A 130 -13.10 7.10 63.69
C ARG A 130 -11.79 6.28 63.83
N ILE A 131 -10.67 7.02 63.67
CA ILE A 131 -9.50 7.22 64.56
C ILE A 131 -8.69 5.99 65.07
N SER A 132 -7.45 5.79 64.57
CA SER A 132 -6.17 6.19 65.26
C SER A 132 -4.90 5.57 64.62
N GLY A 133 -3.86 6.38 64.38
CA GLY A 133 -2.47 6.00 64.70
C GLY A 133 -1.44 5.70 63.60
N PHE A 134 -0.60 6.72 63.31
CA PHE A 134 0.83 6.67 62.93
C PHE A 134 1.30 6.50 61.45
N ARG A 135 1.80 7.64 60.92
CA ARG A 135 2.95 7.93 60.01
C ARG A 135 3.24 6.94 58.86
N ASP A 136 3.31 7.37 57.60
CA ASP A 136 4.36 8.27 57.12
C ASP A 136 3.96 9.09 55.86
N LYS A 137 4.76 10.13 55.62
CA LYS A 137 4.75 11.11 54.52
C LYS A 137 4.36 10.57 53.13
N ASP A 138 3.56 11.31 52.38
CA ASP A 138 4.02 12.12 51.23
C ASP A 138 2.87 12.71 50.38
N VAL A 139 3.08 13.96 49.96
CA VAL A 139 2.49 14.73 48.85
C VAL A 139 0.96 14.94 48.82
N ALA A 140 0.57 16.20 48.95
CA ALA A 140 -0.78 16.72 48.87
C ALA A 140 -1.46 16.44 47.52
N SER A 141 -2.48 15.58 47.51
CA SER A 141 -3.53 15.56 46.49
C SER A 141 -4.56 16.64 46.82
N SER A 142 -4.47 17.80 46.17
CA SER A 142 -5.46 18.87 46.31
C SER A 142 -6.83 18.43 45.74
N PRO A 143 -7.97 18.78 46.37
CA PRO A 143 -9.31 18.35 45.93
C PRO A 143 -9.75 18.90 44.56
N GLU A 144 -9.03 19.89 44.01
CA GLU A 144 -9.31 20.46 42.69
C GLU A 144 -8.88 19.56 41.52
N SER A 145 -8.01 18.58 41.74
CA SER A 145 -7.60 17.61 40.71
C SER A 145 -8.70 16.58 40.39
N PHE A 146 -9.72 16.46 41.25
CA PHE A 146 -10.86 15.56 41.04
C PHE A 146 -11.98 16.18 40.21
N ALA A 147 -11.98 17.51 40.01
CA ALA A 147 -13.04 18.20 39.27
C ALA A 147 -12.86 18.12 37.74
N SER A 148 -11.62 18.07 37.23
CA SER A 148 -11.36 17.92 35.78
C SER A 148 -11.53 16.50 35.24
N ALA A 149 -11.31 15.46 36.06
CA ALA A 149 -11.39 14.07 35.61
C ALA A 149 -12.84 13.58 35.33
N ARG A 150 -13.85 14.38 35.70
CA ARG A 150 -15.26 14.11 35.35
C ARG A 150 -15.71 14.77 34.06
N ASP A 151 -14.92 15.69 33.51
CA ASP A 151 -15.24 16.44 32.29
C ASP A 151 -14.54 15.87 31.04
N GLY A 152 -13.62 14.92 31.25
CA GLY A 152 -12.88 14.20 30.20
C GLY A 152 -13.45 12.81 29.89
N VAL A 153 -14.74 12.57 30.10
CA VAL A 153 -15.38 11.49 29.33
C VAL A 153 -15.36 12.00 27.90
N ALA A 154 -14.43 11.51 27.08
CA ALA A 154 -14.42 11.79 25.64
C ALA A 154 -15.86 11.63 25.15
N ASP A 155 -16.48 12.74 24.80
CA ASP A 155 -17.87 12.73 24.36
C ASP A 155 -17.86 11.85 23.11
N LEU A 156 -18.63 10.77 23.11
CA LEU A 156 -18.76 9.93 21.92
C LEU A 156 -19.27 10.76 20.72
N ARG A 157 -19.83 11.94 21.00
CA ARG A 157 -20.14 12.97 20.02
C ARG A 157 -18.92 13.57 19.30
N GLU A 158 -17.73 13.64 19.90
CA GLU A 158 -16.51 14.09 19.19
C GLU A 158 -16.00 13.02 18.19
N PHE A 159 -16.22 11.73 18.48
CA PHE A 159 -16.01 10.65 17.51
C PHE A 159 -17.10 10.64 16.42
N GLU A 160 -18.34 10.99 16.75
CA GLU A 160 -19.41 11.24 15.77
C GLU A 160 -19.12 12.49 14.92
N GLU A 161 -18.54 13.56 15.47
CA GLU A 161 -18.14 14.77 14.73
C GLU A 161 -17.01 14.48 13.73
N PHE A 162 -16.09 13.56 14.04
CA PHE A 162 -15.07 13.09 13.09
C PHE A 162 -15.67 12.23 11.96
N SER A 163 -16.74 11.48 12.26
CA SER A 163 -17.57 10.76 11.28
C SER A 163 -18.39 11.72 10.41
N GLU A 164 -18.89 12.83 10.98
CA GLU A 164 -19.58 13.90 10.26
C GLU A 164 -18.67 14.69 9.31
N LEU A 165 -17.36 14.79 9.62
CA LEU A 165 -16.34 15.38 8.76
C LEU A 165 -15.93 14.47 7.58
N PHE A 166 -15.97 13.14 7.75
CA PHE A 166 -15.62 12.17 6.71
C PHE A 166 -16.67 11.08 6.48
N PRO A 167 -17.94 11.44 6.17
CA PRO A 167 -19.04 10.50 6.04
C PRO A 167 -18.84 9.49 4.88
N HIS A 168 -17.89 9.76 3.99
CA HIS A 168 -17.53 8.87 2.89
C HIS A 168 -16.72 7.64 3.35
N PHE A 169 -15.96 7.71 4.45
CA PHE A 169 -15.09 6.63 4.90
C PHE A 169 -15.86 5.53 5.67
N GLU A 170 -16.89 5.92 6.42
CA GLU A 170 -17.75 4.97 7.15
C GLU A 170 -18.76 4.26 6.25
N LYS A 171 -19.14 4.87 5.13
CA LYS A 171 -20.08 4.28 4.17
C LYS A 171 -19.47 3.12 3.37
N GLN A 172 -18.15 2.94 3.37
CA GLN A 172 -17.44 1.92 2.58
C GLN A 172 -17.56 0.52 3.21
N LYS A 173 -18.78 0.00 3.29
CA LYS A 173 -19.06 -1.29 3.95
C LYS A 173 -18.27 -2.45 3.34
N LEU A 174 -18.08 -2.46 2.02
CA LEU A 174 -17.31 -3.49 1.34
C LEU A 174 -15.83 -3.45 1.77
N TYR A 175 -15.26 -2.25 1.88
CA TYR A 175 -13.88 -2.07 2.34
C TYR A 175 -13.68 -2.52 3.79
N HIS A 176 -14.60 -2.15 4.70
CA HIS A 176 -14.55 -2.60 6.09
C HIS A 176 -14.69 -4.12 6.23
N ALA A 177 -15.56 -4.73 5.42
CA ALA A 177 -15.68 -6.19 5.35
C ALA A 177 -14.37 -6.85 4.87
N ALA A 178 -13.67 -6.23 3.92
CA ALA A 178 -12.38 -6.72 3.45
C ALA A 178 -11.26 -6.59 4.49
N LEU A 179 -11.24 -5.51 5.28
CA LEU A 179 -10.32 -5.36 6.41
C LEU A 179 -10.53 -6.47 7.46
N LYS A 180 -11.79 -6.73 7.82
CA LYS A 180 -12.12 -7.84 8.73
C LYS A 180 -11.71 -9.19 8.16
N GLN A 181 -11.95 -9.41 6.86
CA GLN A 181 -11.54 -10.63 6.17
C GLN A 181 -10.02 -10.82 6.22
N HIS A 182 -9.22 -9.75 6.07
CA HIS A 182 -7.76 -9.80 6.16
C HIS A 182 -7.27 -10.25 7.55
N GLU A 183 -7.94 -9.79 8.60
CA GLU A 183 -7.62 -10.14 9.99
C GLU A 183 -7.94 -11.61 10.30
N GLU A 184 -9.05 -12.12 9.77
CA GLU A 184 -9.44 -13.52 9.94
C GLU A 184 -8.62 -14.47 9.05
N LYS A 185 -8.38 -14.06 7.80
CA LYS A 185 -7.63 -14.81 6.80
C LYS A 185 -6.83 -13.84 5.95
N SER A 186 -5.51 -13.89 6.09
CA SER A 186 -4.59 -13.09 5.28
C SER A 186 -4.98 -13.14 3.80
N ILE A 187 -5.14 -11.98 3.18
CA ILE A 187 -5.48 -11.88 1.76
C ILE A 187 -4.24 -12.23 0.94
N PRO A 188 -4.27 -13.29 0.11
CA PRO A 188 -3.11 -13.66 -0.68
C PRO A 188 -2.89 -12.66 -1.81
N CYS A 189 -1.63 -12.36 -2.09
CA CYS A 189 -1.20 -11.50 -3.19
C CYS A 189 0.17 -11.96 -3.69
N ARG A 190 0.46 -11.73 -4.97
CA ARG A 190 1.75 -12.09 -5.57
C ARG A 190 2.82 -11.05 -5.20
N ARG A 191 2.50 -9.76 -5.31
CA ARG A 191 3.39 -8.63 -4.99
C ARG A 191 2.59 -7.43 -4.47
N LEU A 192 3.18 -6.69 -3.53
CA LEU A 192 2.59 -5.47 -3.00
C LEU A 192 2.93 -4.29 -3.92
N HIS A 193 1.89 -3.58 -4.36
CA HIS A 193 2.00 -2.38 -5.19
C HIS A 193 1.50 -1.13 -4.46
N THR A 194 1.62 -1.13 -3.13
CA THR A 194 1.09 -0.12 -2.20
C THR A 194 1.43 1.31 -2.63
N GLU A 195 2.69 1.56 -2.98
CA GLU A 195 3.18 2.88 -3.42
C GLU A 195 2.62 3.27 -4.80
N LEU A 196 2.60 2.33 -5.75
CA LEU A 196 2.14 2.56 -7.12
C LEU A 196 0.69 3.04 -7.16
N VAL A 197 -0.18 2.44 -6.34
CA VAL A 197 -1.60 2.81 -6.25
C VAL A 197 -1.89 3.82 -5.13
N LYS A 198 -0.85 4.40 -4.51
CA LYS A 198 -0.94 5.43 -3.47
C LYS A 198 -1.80 5.03 -2.27
N CYS A 199 -1.70 3.78 -1.84
CA CYS A 199 -2.29 3.33 -0.57
C CYS A 199 -1.39 3.74 0.60
N GLY A 200 -1.99 4.09 1.74
CA GLY A 200 -1.26 4.49 2.95
C GLY A 200 -0.66 3.31 3.72
N SER A 201 -1.09 2.08 3.44
CA SER A 201 -0.54 0.86 4.03
C SER A 201 -0.75 -0.38 3.17
N ASP A 202 0.05 -1.42 3.40
CA ASP A 202 -0.11 -2.72 2.74
C ASP A 202 -1.46 -3.38 3.06
N VAL A 203 -1.97 -3.16 4.27
CA VAL A 203 -3.29 -3.66 4.70
C VAL A 203 -4.40 -3.01 3.88
N GLU A 204 -4.33 -1.69 3.67
CA GLU A 204 -5.28 -0.97 2.81
C GLU A 204 -5.22 -1.49 1.37
N TYR A 205 -4.01 -1.65 0.83
CA TYR A 205 -3.81 -2.20 -0.50
C TYR A 205 -4.46 -3.58 -0.64
N LEU A 206 -4.17 -4.51 0.26
CA LEU A 206 -4.71 -5.87 0.22
C LEU A 206 -6.23 -5.90 0.35
N ALA A 207 -6.80 -5.09 1.25
CA ALA A 207 -8.25 -4.98 1.40
C ALA A 207 -8.93 -4.44 0.13
N LYS A 208 -8.35 -3.42 -0.52
CA LYS A 208 -8.86 -2.89 -1.80
C LYS A 208 -8.73 -3.90 -2.93
N VAL A 209 -7.61 -4.62 -3.03
CA VAL A 209 -7.43 -5.74 -3.99
C VAL A 209 -8.54 -6.78 -3.82
N TYR A 210 -8.85 -7.17 -2.58
CA TYR A 210 -9.92 -8.13 -2.31
C TYR A 210 -11.30 -7.64 -2.78
N CYS A 211 -11.59 -6.36 -2.61
CA CYS A 211 -12.83 -5.76 -3.11
C CYS A 211 -12.85 -5.70 -4.64
N LEU A 212 -11.74 -5.30 -5.28
CA LEU A 212 -11.61 -5.25 -6.74
C LEU A 212 -11.77 -6.64 -7.37
N ARG A 213 -11.24 -7.69 -6.75
CA ARG A 213 -11.46 -9.07 -7.21
C ARG A 213 -12.96 -9.39 -7.29
N GLN A 214 -13.74 -9.02 -6.27
CA GLN A 214 -15.19 -9.22 -6.28
C GLN A 214 -15.87 -8.39 -7.38
N ALA A 215 -15.45 -7.15 -7.57
CA ALA A 215 -15.96 -6.28 -8.63
C ALA A 215 -15.70 -6.86 -10.03
N TYR A 216 -14.47 -7.33 -10.30
CA TYR A 216 -14.14 -7.98 -11.58
C TYR A 216 -14.93 -9.27 -11.78
N THR A 217 -15.02 -10.14 -10.77
CA THR A 217 -15.86 -11.36 -10.86
C THR A 217 -17.28 -11.00 -11.26
N LYS A 218 -17.86 -9.93 -10.69
CA LYS A 218 -19.19 -9.45 -11.05
C LYS A 218 -19.25 -8.95 -12.50
N LEU A 219 -18.27 -8.17 -12.95
CA LEU A 219 -18.21 -7.65 -14.31
C LEU A 219 -18.13 -8.79 -15.34
N PHE A 220 -17.32 -9.82 -15.09
CA PHE A 220 -17.17 -10.97 -15.99
C PHE A 220 -18.34 -11.96 -15.93
N ASN A 221 -19.18 -11.92 -14.89
CA ASN A 221 -20.45 -12.65 -14.88
C ASN A 221 -21.50 -12.04 -15.83
N MET A 222 -21.28 -10.82 -16.33
CA MET A 222 -22.15 -10.18 -17.33
C MET A 222 -21.56 -10.40 -18.73
N PRO A 223 -22.22 -11.18 -19.61
CA PRO A 223 -21.66 -11.52 -20.93
C PRO A 223 -21.36 -10.30 -21.80
N THR A 224 -22.24 -9.30 -21.77
CA THR A 224 -22.07 -8.05 -22.54
C THR A 224 -20.82 -7.28 -22.12
N THR A 225 -20.56 -7.18 -20.82
CA THR A 225 -19.37 -6.53 -20.27
C THR A 225 -18.11 -7.32 -20.57
N ALA A 226 -18.15 -8.65 -20.42
CA ALA A 226 -17.01 -9.52 -20.72
C ALA A 226 -16.58 -9.42 -22.20
N THR A 227 -17.53 -9.47 -23.13
CA THR A 227 -17.28 -9.28 -24.56
C THR A 227 -16.74 -7.88 -24.85
N PHE A 228 -17.32 -6.84 -24.26
CA PHE A 228 -16.84 -5.47 -24.41
C PHE A 228 -15.37 -5.32 -23.97
N ILE A 229 -14.99 -5.86 -22.81
CA ILE A 229 -13.61 -5.78 -22.30
C ILE A 229 -12.64 -6.55 -23.21
N ALA A 230 -13.03 -7.73 -23.70
CA ALA A 230 -12.22 -8.52 -24.62
C ALA A 230 -12.02 -7.82 -25.97
N ASP A 231 -13.09 -7.29 -26.56
CA ASP A 231 -13.04 -6.55 -27.82
C ASP A 231 -12.17 -5.29 -27.69
N MET A 232 -12.26 -4.62 -26.55
CA MET A 232 -11.47 -3.44 -26.26
C MET A 232 -9.97 -3.74 -26.15
N GLY A 233 -9.62 -4.76 -25.36
CA GLY A 233 -8.23 -5.18 -25.21
C GLY A 233 -7.62 -5.58 -26.56
N ARG A 234 -8.41 -6.23 -27.42
CA ARG A 234 -8.02 -6.55 -28.80
C ARG A 234 -7.77 -5.30 -29.63
N GLN A 235 -8.68 -4.33 -29.59
CA GLN A 235 -8.61 -3.11 -30.39
C GLN A 235 -7.41 -2.25 -30.01
N ILE A 236 -7.22 -1.95 -28.72
CA ILE A 236 -6.13 -1.08 -28.24
C ILE A 236 -4.76 -1.61 -28.65
N ILE A 237 -4.53 -2.91 -28.45
CA ILE A 237 -3.24 -3.52 -28.80
C ILE A 237 -3.08 -3.63 -30.33
N CYS A 238 -4.16 -3.89 -31.06
CA CYS A 238 -4.14 -3.89 -32.52
C CYS A 238 -3.75 -2.51 -33.06
N ASP A 239 -4.35 -1.44 -32.54
CA ASP A 239 -4.05 -0.07 -32.93
C ASP A 239 -2.61 0.31 -32.57
N LEU A 240 -2.12 -0.13 -31.41
CA LEU A 240 -0.73 0.08 -31.03
C LEU A 240 0.26 -0.61 -31.98
N ILE A 241 -0.05 -1.84 -32.43
CA ILE A 241 0.77 -2.58 -33.40
C ILE A 241 0.76 -1.88 -34.76
N MET A 242 -0.41 -1.44 -35.23
CA MET A 242 -0.54 -0.70 -36.50
C MET A 242 0.20 0.64 -36.44
N TYR A 243 0.12 1.35 -35.32
CA TYR A 243 0.81 2.61 -35.09
C TYR A 243 2.35 2.45 -35.11
N ALA A 244 2.86 1.26 -34.75
CA ALA A 244 4.26 0.91 -34.88
C ALA A 244 4.66 0.38 -36.28
N ASP A 245 3.81 0.59 -37.29
CA ASP A 245 3.99 0.16 -38.68
C ASP A 245 4.19 -1.35 -38.85
N ARG A 246 3.41 -2.14 -38.09
CA ARG A 246 3.41 -3.62 -38.15
C ARG A 246 2.02 -4.16 -38.49
N ASP A 247 1.97 -5.32 -39.13
CA ASP A 247 0.72 -6.01 -39.46
C ASP A 247 0.14 -6.74 -38.21
N PRO A 248 -1.08 -6.43 -37.77
CA PRO A 248 -1.68 -7.05 -36.59
C PRO A 248 -2.32 -8.43 -36.86
N LYS A 249 -2.34 -8.95 -38.10
CA LYS A 249 -3.02 -10.21 -38.45
C LYS A 249 -2.66 -11.40 -37.56
N ASP A 250 -1.36 -11.63 -37.35
CA ASP A 250 -0.90 -12.76 -36.55
C ASP A 250 -1.23 -12.57 -35.07
N TYR A 251 -1.11 -11.33 -34.57
CA TYR A 251 -1.59 -10.97 -33.23
C TYR A 251 -3.08 -11.30 -33.06
N LEU A 252 -3.94 -10.87 -33.99
CA LEU A 252 -5.39 -11.12 -33.94
C LEU A 252 -5.69 -12.62 -33.94
N LEU A 253 -5.01 -13.40 -34.77
CA LEU A 253 -5.16 -14.85 -34.80
C LEU A 253 -4.82 -15.48 -33.44
N HIS A 254 -3.72 -15.07 -32.81
CA HIS A 254 -3.30 -15.59 -31.51
C HIS A 254 -4.22 -15.12 -30.38
N TYR A 255 -4.72 -13.88 -30.44
CA TYR A 255 -5.69 -13.35 -29.48
C TYR A 255 -6.99 -14.15 -29.48
N GLU A 256 -7.55 -14.44 -30.67
CA GLU A 256 -8.76 -15.26 -30.79
C GLU A 256 -8.56 -16.70 -30.29
N ARG A 257 -7.37 -17.28 -30.50
CA ARG A 257 -7.03 -18.60 -29.94
C ARG A 257 -7.00 -18.57 -28.41
N MET A 258 -6.45 -17.51 -27.81
CA MET A 258 -6.47 -17.33 -26.36
C MET A 258 -7.90 -17.20 -25.84
N LEU A 259 -8.76 -16.39 -26.47
CA LEU A 259 -10.16 -16.26 -26.04
C LEU A 259 -10.91 -17.61 -26.10
N LYS A 260 -10.72 -18.38 -27.16
CA LYS A 260 -11.28 -19.74 -27.27
C LYS A 260 -10.75 -20.67 -26.19
N PHE A 261 -9.46 -20.58 -25.85
CA PHE A 261 -8.87 -21.35 -24.76
C PHE A 261 -9.52 -21.01 -23.41
N LEU A 262 -9.71 -19.71 -23.12
CA LEU A 262 -10.31 -19.22 -21.87
C LEU A 262 -11.80 -19.58 -21.71
N GLN A 263 -12.52 -19.80 -22.81
CA GLN A 263 -13.94 -20.18 -22.78
C GLN A 263 -14.16 -21.66 -22.42
N GLU A 264 -13.16 -22.52 -22.59
CA GLU A 264 -13.30 -23.96 -22.37
C GLU A 264 -12.98 -24.32 -20.90
N PRO A 265 -13.95 -24.79 -20.10
CA PRO A 265 -13.75 -25.04 -18.66
C PRO A 265 -12.70 -26.10 -18.35
N ARG A 266 -12.45 -27.02 -19.28
CA ARG A 266 -11.42 -28.07 -19.15
C ARG A 266 -10.01 -27.49 -19.04
N ASN A 267 -9.80 -26.29 -19.57
CA ASN A 267 -8.51 -25.63 -19.59
C ASN A 267 -8.19 -24.93 -18.26
N HIS A 268 -9.19 -24.68 -17.40
CA HIS A 268 -9.00 -23.94 -16.15
C HIS A 268 -7.98 -24.62 -15.22
N GLY A 269 -7.97 -25.96 -15.14
CA GLY A 269 -7.01 -26.69 -14.31
C GLY A 269 -5.57 -26.55 -14.80
N ILE A 270 -5.35 -26.58 -16.11
CA ILE A 270 -4.03 -26.35 -16.73
C ILE A 270 -3.57 -24.92 -16.44
N MET A 271 -4.46 -23.96 -16.67
CA MET A 271 -4.19 -22.54 -16.47
C MET A 271 -3.86 -22.22 -15.00
N GLU A 272 -4.61 -22.77 -14.05
CA GLU A 272 -4.36 -22.59 -12.61
C GLU A 272 -3.00 -23.18 -12.20
N GLU A 273 -2.66 -24.38 -12.68
CA GLU A 273 -1.35 -24.99 -12.41
C GLU A 273 -0.21 -24.10 -12.93
N GLU A 274 -0.29 -23.66 -14.18
CA GLU A 274 0.74 -22.81 -14.80
C GLU A 274 0.91 -21.47 -14.08
N LEU A 275 -0.19 -20.80 -13.73
CA LEU A 275 -0.17 -19.49 -13.09
C LEU A 275 0.26 -19.56 -11.62
N THR A 276 -0.11 -20.63 -10.91
CA THR A 276 0.32 -20.85 -9.52
C THR A 276 1.84 -20.99 -9.42
N VAL A 277 2.46 -21.70 -10.36
CA VAL A 277 3.93 -21.81 -10.46
C VAL A 277 4.60 -20.44 -10.70
N ARG A 278 3.88 -19.51 -11.35
CA ARG A 278 4.32 -18.11 -11.55
C ARG A 278 4.00 -17.18 -10.40
N GLY A 279 3.45 -17.71 -9.30
CA GLY A 279 3.16 -16.96 -8.08
C GLY A 279 1.80 -16.29 -8.05
N VAL A 280 0.97 -16.42 -9.10
CA VAL A 280 -0.40 -15.94 -9.10
C VAL A 280 -1.20 -16.74 -8.08
N LYS A 281 -1.78 -16.05 -7.09
CA LYS A 281 -2.45 -16.71 -5.95
C LYS A 281 -3.97 -16.81 -6.10
N CYS A 282 -4.55 -16.01 -7.00
CA CYS A 282 -5.99 -15.98 -7.23
C CYS A 282 -6.28 -15.97 -8.74
N MET A 283 -7.20 -16.83 -9.17
CA MET A 283 -7.67 -16.89 -10.55
C MET A 283 -8.70 -15.77 -10.81
N ASN A 284 -8.22 -14.53 -10.82
CA ASN A 284 -9.03 -13.33 -11.04
C ASN A 284 -8.39 -12.44 -12.10
N PHE A 285 -9.22 -11.65 -12.78
CA PHE A 285 -8.77 -10.71 -13.80
C PHE A 285 -7.72 -9.72 -13.28
N TYR A 286 -7.86 -9.21 -12.06
CA TYR A 286 -6.86 -8.31 -11.47
C TYR A 286 -5.50 -9.02 -11.33
N ASP A 287 -5.48 -10.20 -10.71
CA ASP A 287 -4.23 -10.94 -10.47
C ASP A 287 -3.55 -11.39 -11.78
N ILE A 288 -4.33 -11.78 -12.78
CA ILE A 288 -3.80 -12.31 -14.04
C ILE A 288 -3.45 -11.20 -15.03
N LEU A 289 -4.41 -10.33 -15.36
CA LEU A 289 -4.18 -9.32 -16.37
C LEU A 289 -3.42 -8.13 -15.80
N VAL A 290 -3.88 -7.57 -14.67
CA VAL A 290 -3.28 -6.34 -14.13
C VAL A 290 -1.92 -6.64 -13.53
N ASP A 291 -1.87 -7.51 -12.52
CA ASP A 291 -0.64 -7.78 -11.78
C ASP A 291 0.34 -8.65 -12.58
N PHE A 292 -0.08 -9.83 -13.05
CA PHE A 292 0.84 -10.73 -13.74
C PHE A 292 1.22 -10.31 -15.17
N ILE A 293 0.32 -9.72 -15.96
CA ILE A 293 0.62 -9.39 -17.36
C ILE A 293 1.04 -7.93 -17.52
N LEU A 294 0.22 -6.97 -17.10
CA LEU A 294 0.44 -5.55 -17.41
C LEU A 294 1.57 -4.95 -16.58
N LEU A 295 1.56 -5.13 -15.25
CA LEU A 295 2.60 -4.59 -14.38
C LEU A 295 3.96 -5.25 -14.66
N ASP A 296 4.02 -6.57 -14.83
CA ASP A 296 5.24 -7.25 -15.27
C ASP A 296 5.71 -6.72 -16.63
N ALA A 297 4.82 -6.53 -17.61
CA ALA A 297 5.22 -6.02 -18.93
C ALA A 297 5.82 -4.61 -18.84
N PHE A 298 5.29 -3.73 -17.98
CA PHE A 298 5.84 -2.38 -17.82
C PHE A 298 7.15 -2.35 -17.03
N GLU A 299 7.41 -3.32 -16.16
CA GLU A 299 8.71 -3.47 -15.48
C GLU A 299 9.74 -4.18 -16.39
N GLU A 300 9.37 -5.30 -17.01
CA GLU A 300 10.26 -6.13 -17.83
C GLU A 300 10.58 -5.50 -19.19
N ALA A 301 9.68 -4.72 -19.80
CA ALA A 301 9.97 -4.07 -21.09
C ALA A 301 11.08 -3.01 -21.00
N VAL A 302 11.39 -2.54 -19.78
CA VAL A 302 12.54 -1.66 -19.51
C VAL A 302 13.84 -2.47 -19.40
N GLY A 303 13.76 -3.77 -19.14
CA GLY A 303 14.88 -4.71 -19.07
C GLY A 303 15.18 -5.41 -20.40
N THR A 304 16.33 -5.11 -21.00
CA THR A 304 16.78 -5.47 -22.36
C THR A 304 17.03 -6.96 -22.65
N ALA A 305 16.15 -7.90 -22.26
CA ALA A 305 16.36 -9.34 -22.45
C ALA A 305 15.11 -10.16 -22.81
N LEU A 306 14.00 -9.50 -23.16
CA LEU A 306 12.69 -10.15 -23.27
C LEU A 306 12.67 -11.33 -24.27
N TRP A 307 13.31 -11.21 -25.44
CA TRP A 307 13.26 -12.23 -26.50
C TRP A 307 13.94 -13.55 -26.14
N SER A 308 15.18 -13.48 -25.66
CA SER A 308 15.93 -14.67 -25.26
C SER A 308 15.25 -15.38 -24.08
N ILE A 309 14.63 -14.61 -23.19
CA ILE A 309 13.88 -15.12 -22.05
C ILE A 309 12.55 -15.75 -22.49
N LEU A 310 11.80 -15.13 -23.40
CA LEU A 310 10.52 -15.66 -23.90
C LEU A 310 10.73 -16.95 -24.72
N ALA A 311 11.72 -16.98 -25.61
CA ALA A 311 12.05 -18.16 -26.39
C ALA A 311 12.53 -19.32 -25.50
N GLY A 312 13.40 -19.04 -24.52
CA GLY A 312 13.86 -20.02 -23.54
C GLY A 312 12.73 -20.53 -22.64
N LYS A 313 11.86 -19.64 -22.14
CA LYS A 313 10.69 -20.01 -21.32
C LYS A 313 9.69 -20.87 -22.11
N ARG A 314 9.52 -20.64 -23.42
CA ARG A 314 8.63 -21.43 -24.29
C ARG A 314 9.08 -22.90 -24.41
N GLN A 315 10.38 -23.15 -24.49
CA GLN A 315 10.93 -24.52 -24.57
C GLN A 315 10.81 -25.31 -23.25
N MET A 316 10.52 -24.62 -22.15
CA MET A 316 10.37 -25.22 -20.82
C MET A 316 8.90 -25.36 -20.39
N LEU A 317 7.94 -25.10 -21.28
CA LEU A 317 6.53 -25.24 -20.94
C LEU A 317 6.14 -26.71 -20.80
N LYS A 318 5.39 -27.00 -19.74
CA LYS A 318 4.80 -28.32 -19.50
C LYS A 318 3.67 -28.61 -20.49
N TYR A 319 2.94 -27.57 -20.89
CA TYR A 319 1.78 -27.69 -21.78
C TYR A 319 1.97 -26.84 -23.04
N ASP A 320 2.11 -27.51 -24.18
CA ASP A 320 2.34 -26.86 -25.48
C ASP A 320 1.13 -26.06 -25.99
N GLN A 321 -0.06 -26.33 -25.43
CA GLN A 321 -1.31 -25.61 -25.69
C GLN A 321 -1.93 -25.06 -24.39
N GLY A 322 -1.07 -24.77 -23.39
CA GLY A 322 -1.48 -24.16 -22.13
C GLY A 322 -1.73 -22.65 -22.25
N PHE A 323 -2.11 -22.02 -21.14
CA PHE A 323 -2.31 -20.58 -21.06
C PHE A 323 -1.03 -19.84 -21.41
N LEU A 324 0.11 -20.26 -20.85
CA LEU A 324 1.40 -19.62 -21.10
C LEU A 324 1.86 -19.75 -22.56
N ALA A 325 1.52 -20.85 -23.23
CA ALA A 325 1.83 -21.03 -24.65
C ALA A 325 1.06 -20.02 -25.53
N HIS A 326 -0.23 -19.85 -25.24
CA HIS A 326 -1.05 -18.82 -25.90
C HIS A 326 -0.56 -17.41 -25.57
N PHE A 327 -0.24 -17.15 -24.31
CA PHE A 327 0.27 -15.86 -23.85
C PHE A 327 1.57 -15.48 -24.58
N TYR A 328 2.54 -16.39 -24.65
CA TYR A 328 3.81 -16.14 -25.34
C TYR A 328 3.66 -15.93 -26.84
N SER A 329 2.69 -16.60 -27.47
CA SER A 329 2.40 -16.36 -28.90
C SER A 329 1.85 -14.94 -29.14
N ILE A 330 1.07 -14.41 -28.19
CA ILE A 330 0.61 -13.01 -28.23
C ILE A 330 1.78 -12.07 -27.93
N SER A 331 2.55 -12.33 -26.88
CA SER A 331 3.72 -11.51 -26.49
C SER A 331 4.74 -11.38 -27.63
N GLU A 332 4.90 -12.42 -28.45
CA GLU A 332 5.77 -12.39 -29.64
C GLU A 332 5.44 -11.25 -30.63
N HIS A 333 4.23 -10.71 -30.59
CA HIS A 333 3.80 -9.62 -31.46
C HIS A 333 3.73 -8.28 -30.73
N VAL A 334 3.39 -8.30 -29.43
CA VAL A 334 3.17 -7.09 -28.62
C VAL A 334 4.49 -6.57 -28.02
N SER A 335 5.35 -7.46 -27.54
CA SER A 335 6.59 -7.10 -26.88
C SER A 335 7.58 -6.29 -27.72
N PRO A 336 7.79 -6.52 -29.03
CA PRO A 336 8.74 -5.70 -29.80
C PRO A 336 8.22 -4.27 -29.97
N VAL A 337 6.90 -4.10 -30.05
CA VAL A 337 6.23 -2.79 -30.11
C VAL A 337 6.41 -2.05 -28.78
N LEU A 338 6.20 -2.73 -27.66
CA LEU A 338 6.41 -2.13 -26.33
C LEU A 338 7.88 -1.80 -26.05
N VAL A 339 8.82 -2.69 -26.38
CA VAL A 339 10.25 -2.44 -26.20
C VAL A 339 10.69 -1.24 -27.04
N TRP A 340 10.28 -1.19 -28.31
CA TRP A 340 10.57 -0.03 -29.15
C TRP A 340 9.87 1.23 -28.65
N GLY A 341 8.63 1.11 -28.18
CA GLY A 341 7.88 2.22 -27.61
C GLY A 341 8.37 2.72 -26.26
N PHE A 342 9.09 1.93 -25.46
CA PHE A 342 9.59 2.40 -24.16
C PHE A 342 11.08 2.76 -24.20
N LEU A 343 11.89 2.00 -24.96
CA LEU A 343 13.34 2.15 -25.00
C LEU A 343 13.87 2.69 -26.33
N GLY A 344 12.99 2.89 -27.30
CA GLY A 344 13.35 3.42 -28.61
C GLY A 344 13.86 4.85 -28.60
N PRO A 345 14.38 5.32 -29.76
CA PRO A 345 14.68 6.73 -29.94
C PRO A 345 13.44 7.58 -29.66
N GLU A 346 13.66 8.81 -29.19
CA GLU A 346 12.58 9.78 -28.98
C GLU A 346 11.78 9.95 -30.29
N GLY A 347 10.47 9.79 -30.19
CA GLY A 347 9.57 9.79 -31.33
C GLY A 347 8.11 9.64 -30.91
N SER A 348 7.20 9.74 -31.86
CA SER A 348 5.76 9.68 -31.61
C SER A 348 5.37 8.36 -30.94
N LEU A 349 5.84 7.22 -31.45
CA LEU A 349 5.65 5.89 -30.84
C LEU A 349 6.06 5.83 -29.37
N ARG A 350 7.17 6.47 -29.00
CA ARG A 350 7.61 6.48 -27.60
C ARG A 350 6.72 7.32 -26.71
N SER A 351 6.29 8.48 -27.19
CA SER A 351 5.31 9.30 -26.49
C SER A 351 3.97 8.57 -26.32
N THR A 352 3.49 7.91 -27.37
CA THR A 352 2.22 7.16 -27.37
C THR A 352 2.26 5.97 -26.41
N CYS A 353 3.33 5.16 -26.43
CA CYS A 353 3.48 4.04 -25.50
C CYS A 353 3.63 4.51 -24.04
N SER A 354 4.37 5.60 -23.80
CA SER A 354 4.47 6.20 -22.46
C SER A 354 3.11 6.69 -21.97
N TYR A 355 2.36 7.38 -22.83
CA TYR A 355 0.99 7.82 -22.52
C TYR A 355 0.05 6.64 -22.24
N PHE A 356 0.14 5.56 -23.02
CA PHE A 356 -0.62 4.34 -22.77
C PHE A 356 -0.31 3.76 -21.38
N ARG A 357 0.97 3.63 -21.03
CA ARG A 357 1.41 3.20 -19.69
C ARG A 357 0.84 4.11 -18.62
N ASP A 358 0.94 5.42 -18.78
CA ASP A 358 0.44 6.39 -17.81
C ASP A 358 -1.07 6.29 -17.63
N GLN A 359 -1.85 6.11 -18.71
CA GLN A 359 -3.29 5.87 -18.60
C GLN A 359 -3.62 4.59 -17.83
N VAL A 360 -2.84 3.52 -17.99
CA VAL A 360 -3.04 2.28 -17.22
C VAL A 360 -2.68 2.50 -15.75
N ILE A 361 -1.57 3.17 -15.45
CA ILE A 361 -1.17 3.46 -14.06
C ILE A 361 -2.19 4.39 -13.38
N GLU A 362 -2.65 5.44 -14.06
CA GLU A 362 -3.68 6.34 -13.55
C GLU A 362 -5.01 5.62 -13.31
N PHE A 363 -5.40 4.68 -14.19
CA PHE A 363 -6.55 3.81 -13.95
C PHE A 363 -6.41 3.00 -12.65
N LEU A 364 -5.23 2.44 -12.40
CA LEU A 364 -4.97 1.71 -11.16
C LEU A 364 -5.02 2.63 -9.94
N VAL A 365 -4.42 3.82 -10.01
CA VAL A 365 -4.50 4.80 -8.92
C VAL A 365 -5.95 5.20 -8.64
N ASP A 366 -6.74 5.49 -9.68
CA ASP A 366 -8.14 5.93 -9.51
C ASP A 366 -9.05 4.82 -8.97
N THR A 367 -8.87 3.57 -9.41
CA THR A 367 -9.65 2.44 -8.89
C THR A 367 -9.34 2.11 -7.43
N PHE A 368 -8.19 2.56 -6.91
CA PHE A 368 -7.86 2.47 -5.48
C PHE A 368 -8.24 3.73 -4.70
N ASN A 369 -8.67 4.81 -5.36
CA ASN A 369 -8.99 6.07 -4.72
C ASN A 369 -10.45 6.11 -4.23
N LEU A 370 -10.65 6.25 -2.91
CA LEU A 370 -11.96 6.27 -2.26
C LEU A 370 -12.82 7.51 -2.63
N PHE A 371 -12.20 8.55 -3.19
CA PHE A 371 -12.91 9.73 -3.72
C PHE A 371 -13.38 9.53 -5.17
N LYS A 372 -12.82 8.55 -5.89
CA LYS A 372 -13.12 8.27 -7.30
C LYS A 372 -14.07 7.09 -7.46
N VAL A 373 -13.91 6.06 -6.63
CA VAL A 373 -14.72 4.85 -6.68
C VAL A 373 -15.31 4.51 -5.32
N ARG A 374 -16.51 3.92 -5.32
CA ARG A 374 -17.25 3.59 -4.10
C ARG A 374 -17.04 2.13 -3.73
N TYR A 375 -16.44 1.90 -2.57
CA TYR A 375 -16.31 0.61 -1.89
C TYR A 375 -17.48 0.38 -0.90
N THR A 376 -18.68 0.83 -1.25
CA THR A 376 -19.91 0.67 -0.46
C THR A 376 -20.48 -0.74 -0.66
N THR A 377 -20.61 -1.17 -1.92
CA THR A 377 -21.13 -2.47 -2.36
C THR A 377 -20.35 -2.96 -3.58
N VAL A 378 -20.42 -4.26 -3.87
CA VAL A 378 -19.77 -4.83 -5.06
C VAL A 378 -20.38 -4.27 -6.35
N ASP A 379 -21.68 -3.99 -6.35
CA ASP A 379 -22.39 -3.36 -7.48
C ASP A 379 -21.86 -1.98 -7.83
N GLU A 380 -21.75 -1.10 -6.83
CA GLU A 380 -21.26 0.25 -7.03
C GLU A 380 -19.79 0.25 -7.44
N LEU A 381 -18.96 -0.58 -6.80
CA LEU A 381 -17.54 -0.69 -7.16
C LEU A 381 -17.37 -1.20 -8.59
N ALA A 382 -18.12 -2.23 -9.00
CA ALA A 382 -18.06 -2.75 -10.37
C ALA A 382 -18.48 -1.69 -11.39
N ALA A 383 -19.55 -0.95 -11.13
CA ALA A 383 -20.00 0.13 -12.00
C ALA A 383 -18.95 1.26 -12.12
N ASP A 384 -18.35 1.66 -11.00
CA ASP A 384 -17.32 2.70 -10.97
C ASP A 384 -16.03 2.24 -11.67
N VAL A 385 -15.57 1.00 -11.45
CA VAL A 385 -14.41 0.41 -12.15
C VAL A 385 -14.65 0.38 -13.66
N LEU A 386 -15.83 -0.04 -14.11
CA LEU A 386 -16.17 -0.06 -15.54
C LEU A 386 -16.23 1.36 -16.13
N ARG A 387 -16.73 2.34 -15.37
CA ARG A 387 -16.77 3.75 -15.79
C ARG A 387 -15.36 4.30 -15.96
N GLU A 388 -14.49 4.08 -14.98
CA GLU A 388 -13.08 4.51 -15.08
C GLU A 388 -12.36 3.80 -16.24
N MET A 389 -12.61 2.51 -16.44
CA MET A 389 -12.04 1.77 -17.56
C MET A 389 -12.43 2.41 -18.91
N LYS A 390 -13.72 2.70 -19.11
CA LYS A 390 -14.23 3.35 -20.33
C LYS A 390 -13.61 4.73 -20.56
N LEU A 391 -13.48 5.54 -19.51
CA LEU A 391 -12.84 6.86 -19.60
C LEU A 391 -11.40 6.76 -20.12
N ARG A 392 -10.63 5.81 -19.58
CA ARG A 392 -9.21 5.62 -19.91
C ARG A 392 -9.03 5.12 -21.33
N ILE A 393 -9.92 4.24 -21.76
CA ILE A 393 -10.01 3.79 -23.14
C ILE A 393 -10.26 4.96 -24.09
N ASP A 394 -11.25 5.80 -23.80
CA ASP A 394 -11.61 6.92 -24.67
C ASP A 394 -10.43 7.89 -24.83
N ASN A 395 -9.71 8.15 -23.74
CA ASN A 395 -8.47 8.94 -23.76
C ASN A 395 -7.38 8.32 -24.66
N ILE A 396 -7.15 7.01 -24.54
CA ILE A 396 -6.17 6.29 -25.37
C ILE A 396 -6.56 6.36 -26.86
N ASN A 397 -7.82 6.10 -27.18
CA ASN A 397 -8.32 6.13 -28.55
C ASN A 397 -8.24 7.52 -29.18
N GLN A 398 -8.53 8.57 -28.41
CA GLN A 398 -8.35 9.96 -28.85
C GLN A 398 -6.88 10.26 -29.15
N ARG A 399 -5.95 9.83 -28.28
CA ARG A 399 -4.51 10.02 -28.50
C ARG A 399 -4.03 9.34 -29.78
N LEU A 400 -4.40 8.08 -29.99
CA LEU A 400 -4.05 7.31 -31.19
C LEU A 400 -4.64 7.92 -32.46
N SER A 401 -5.85 8.48 -32.39
CA SER A 401 -6.49 9.14 -33.53
C SER A 401 -5.83 10.47 -33.90
N LEU A 402 -5.32 11.23 -32.93
CA LEU A 402 -4.71 12.55 -33.16
C LEU A 402 -3.30 12.46 -33.75
N GLU A 403 -2.56 11.38 -33.49
CA GLU A 403 -1.20 11.19 -34.01
C GLU A 403 -1.14 10.37 -35.30
N GLY A 404 -2.27 9.78 -35.73
CA GLY A 404 -2.39 9.01 -36.97
C GLY A 404 -2.68 9.84 -38.23
N CYS A 405 -2.48 11.17 -38.21
CA CYS A 405 -2.70 12.10 -39.33
C CYS A 405 -1.40 12.75 -39.83
#